data_AF-A0A4Q2K0N0-F1
#
_entry.id   AF-A0A4Q2K0N0-F1
#
_cell.length_a   1.000
_cell.length_b   1.000
_cell.length_c   1.000
_cell.angle_alpha   90.00
_cell.angle_beta   90.00
_cell.angle_gamma   90.00
#
_symmetry.space_group_name_H-M   'P 1'
#
loop_
_entity.id
_entity.type
_entity.pdbx_description
1 polymer ?
#
loop_
_entity_poly.entity_id
_entity_poly.type
_entity_poly.pdbx_seq_one_letter_code
_entity_poly.pdbx_strand_id
1 'polypeptide(L)'
;MPGLKFSIMGDSISTFEGCTPDGYTLFYNDERLETSGVTSPSDTWWSHVARALGGEVLADDAWSGSMVDGAGFPAAKSPERAAALLGEGGQTPDVVITFIGINDYGWGGAAAQAAGHSHAMPKCIDLASVPEQVAGAAPADAAEQFGNAYRTMLRNIRTVAPDALVYCVTLLPGRTRGVDHPEFAYRLRGVHLDEYNRAIREAAAAEGCRVADVRAFGHDYESLEGTHPTNLGMRQFASMVVRAMQLADAEAEEEAANAAGATIGTQPEAANPALNLETFCGAPASAETCNAPTCIGCPHAANTGNQWLCRCLK
;
A
#
# COMPACT_ATOMS: atom_id res chain seq x y z
N MET A 1 15.06 2.79 -26.29
CA MET A 1 14.03 3.70 -25.76
C MET A 1 14.31 3.87 -24.28
N PRO A 2 14.08 5.04 -23.67
CA PRO A 2 14.18 5.17 -22.21
C PRO A 2 13.22 4.17 -21.56
N GLY A 3 13.61 3.57 -20.42
CA GLY A 3 12.71 2.72 -19.63
C GLY A 3 11.58 3.53 -19.00
N LEU A 4 10.50 2.87 -18.61
CA LEU A 4 9.35 3.49 -17.95
C LEU A 4 9.75 4.14 -16.63
N LYS A 5 9.13 5.28 -16.32
CA LYS A 5 9.29 6.03 -15.07
C LYS A 5 8.16 5.75 -14.11
N PHE A 6 8.48 5.18 -12.95
CA PHE A 6 7.51 4.82 -11.92
C PHE A 6 7.56 5.80 -10.75
N SER A 7 6.41 6.35 -10.34
CA SER A 7 6.28 7.05 -9.06
C SER A 7 5.41 6.27 -8.08
N ILE A 8 5.71 6.35 -6.79
CA ILE A 8 5.04 5.58 -5.75
C ILE A 8 4.23 6.51 -4.85
N MET A 9 2.97 6.16 -4.60
CA MET A 9 2.10 6.79 -3.60
C MET A 9 1.91 5.78 -2.47
N GLY A 10 2.50 6.03 -1.31
CA GLY A 10 2.61 5.00 -0.27
C GLY A 10 2.57 5.48 1.18
N ASP A 11 2.63 4.50 2.06
CA ASP A 11 2.81 4.69 3.51
C ASP A 11 4.17 4.12 3.97
N SER A 12 4.30 3.75 5.24
CA SER A 12 5.53 3.22 5.83
C SER A 12 6.11 2.02 5.08
N ILE A 13 5.28 1.16 4.49
CA ILE A 13 5.74 -0.02 3.75
C ILE A 13 6.57 0.37 2.51
N SER A 14 6.34 1.57 1.99
CA SER A 14 6.98 2.07 0.77
C SER A 14 8.09 3.08 1.02
N THR A 15 8.38 3.45 2.28
CA THR A 15 9.45 4.41 2.58
C THR A 15 10.86 3.81 2.44
N PHE A 16 11.84 4.62 2.07
CA PHE A 16 13.26 4.30 2.26
C PHE A 16 14.09 5.58 2.36
N GLU A 17 15.08 5.59 3.25
CA GLU A 17 15.97 6.74 3.42
C GLU A 17 16.71 7.12 2.12
N GLY A 18 16.59 8.39 1.72
CA GLY A 18 17.15 8.91 0.47
C GLY A 18 16.30 8.65 -0.78
N CYS A 19 15.12 8.05 -0.64
CA CYS A 19 14.16 7.88 -1.73
C CYS A 19 12.95 8.81 -1.62
N THR A 20 12.48 9.07 -0.40
CA THR A 20 11.33 9.97 -0.14
C THR A 20 11.78 11.44 0.00
N PRO A 21 10.89 12.43 -0.19
CA PRO A 21 11.24 13.83 0.00
C PRO A 21 11.76 14.17 1.41
N ASP A 22 12.59 15.21 1.49
CA ASP A 22 13.15 15.67 2.77
C ASP A 22 12.06 16.05 3.77
N GLY A 23 12.25 15.62 5.03
CA GLY A 23 11.31 15.86 6.12
C GLY A 23 10.09 14.94 6.11
N TYR A 24 10.02 13.95 5.21
CA TYR A 24 9.03 12.88 5.27
C TYR A 24 9.38 11.90 6.37
N THR A 25 8.36 11.36 7.03
CA THR A 25 8.59 10.38 8.09
C THR A 25 8.90 9.02 7.46
N LEU A 26 9.99 8.39 7.90
CA LEU A 26 10.50 7.13 7.36
C LEU A 26 10.21 5.95 8.29
N PHE A 27 9.94 4.79 7.70
CA PHE A 27 10.07 3.52 8.40
C PHE A 27 11.46 2.90 8.19
N TYR A 28 11.92 2.72 6.95
CA TYR A 28 13.23 2.10 6.67
C TYR A 28 14.35 3.14 6.72
N ASN A 29 14.99 3.26 7.88
CA ASN A 29 16.14 4.11 8.19
C ASN A 29 17.12 3.39 9.14
N ASP A 30 18.36 3.87 9.23
CA ASP A 30 19.42 3.48 10.19
C ASP A 30 19.23 2.11 10.88
N GLU A 31 18.56 2.07 12.04
CA GLU A 31 18.41 0.91 12.92
C GLU A 31 17.54 -0.20 12.31
N ARG A 32 16.57 0.16 11.46
CA ARG A 32 15.62 -0.78 10.86
C ARG A 32 16.15 -1.45 9.60
N LEU A 33 17.21 -0.91 8.99
CA LEU A 33 17.84 -1.52 7.81
C LEU A 33 18.43 -2.89 8.15
N GLU A 34 19.15 -2.99 9.27
CA GLU A 34 19.77 -4.25 9.70
C GLU A 34 18.71 -5.29 10.08
N THR A 35 17.71 -4.90 10.87
CA THR A 35 16.68 -5.85 11.37
C THR A 35 15.74 -6.35 10.27
N SER A 36 15.40 -5.49 9.30
CA SER A 36 14.59 -5.85 8.12
C SER A 36 15.38 -6.60 7.04
N GLY A 37 16.69 -6.35 6.95
CA GLY A 37 17.52 -6.75 5.82
C GLY A 37 17.29 -5.93 4.54
N VAL A 38 16.44 -4.91 4.58
CA VAL A 38 16.26 -3.95 3.47
C VAL A 38 17.35 -2.89 3.66
N THR A 39 18.49 -3.08 3.00
CA THR A 39 19.72 -2.30 3.28
C THR A 39 20.05 -1.28 2.21
N SER A 40 19.34 -1.31 1.08
CA SER A 40 19.52 -0.40 -0.03
C SER A 40 18.19 -0.06 -0.69
N PRO A 41 18.09 1.08 -1.41
CA PRO A 41 16.92 1.39 -2.22
C PRO A 41 16.52 0.26 -3.16
N SER A 42 17.50 -0.47 -3.69
CA SER A 42 17.29 -1.58 -4.63
C SER A 42 16.62 -2.83 -4.03
N ASP A 43 16.54 -2.91 -2.69
CA ASP A 43 15.86 -3.96 -1.94
C ASP A 43 14.36 -3.67 -1.75
N THR A 44 13.91 -2.44 -2.05
CA THR A 44 12.51 -2.05 -1.87
C THR A 44 11.60 -2.78 -2.87
N TRP A 45 10.36 -3.06 -2.45
CA TRP A 45 9.41 -3.74 -3.31
C TRP A 45 9.18 -2.96 -4.63
N TRP A 46 9.11 -1.64 -4.55
CA TRP A 46 8.87 -0.78 -5.69
C TRP A 46 10.05 -0.72 -6.66
N SER A 47 11.30 -0.81 -6.15
CA SER A 47 12.48 -0.93 -7.02
C SER A 47 12.50 -2.28 -7.73
N HIS A 48 12.11 -3.35 -7.04
CA HIS A 48 11.96 -4.67 -7.65
C HIS A 48 10.88 -4.69 -8.74
N VAL A 49 9.74 -4.03 -8.52
CA VAL A 49 8.65 -3.90 -9.51
C VAL A 49 9.12 -3.11 -10.73
N ALA A 50 9.66 -1.90 -10.54
CA ALA A 50 10.12 -1.06 -11.64
C ALA A 50 11.16 -1.79 -12.52
N ARG A 51 12.15 -2.46 -11.88
CA ARG A 51 13.16 -3.25 -12.58
C ARG A 51 12.56 -4.45 -13.34
N ALA A 52 11.60 -5.16 -12.73
CA ALA A 52 10.92 -6.28 -13.36
C ALA A 52 10.04 -5.87 -14.54
N LEU A 53 9.68 -4.59 -14.64
CA LEU A 53 8.94 -4.01 -15.77
C LEU A 53 9.84 -3.19 -16.70
N GLY A 54 11.16 -3.34 -16.58
CA GLY A 54 12.14 -2.70 -17.46
C GLY A 54 12.25 -1.17 -17.31
N GLY A 55 11.81 -0.63 -16.18
CA GLY A 55 11.89 0.80 -15.87
C GLY A 55 12.68 1.10 -14.61
N GLU A 56 12.51 2.33 -14.14
CA GLU A 56 13.18 2.87 -12.96
C GLU A 56 12.25 3.80 -12.19
N VAL A 57 12.60 4.06 -10.94
CA VAL A 57 11.79 4.91 -10.07
C VAL A 57 12.16 6.37 -10.27
N LEU A 58 11.13 7.18 -10.43
CA LEU A 58 11.19 8.62 -10.60
C LEU A 58 11.07 9.35 -9.27
N ALA A 59 10.03 9.03 -8.49
CA ALA A 59 9.76 9.65 -7.20
C ALA A 59 9.03 8.68 -6.25
N ASP A 60 9.28 8.83 -4.95
CA ASP A 60 8.65 8.02 -3.90
C ASP A 60 7.91 8.92 -2.90
N ASP A 61 6.62 9.15 -3.16
CA ASP A 61 5.70 9.83 -2.25
C ASP A 61 5.17 8.86 -1.18
N ALA A 62 6.08 8.34 -0.35
CA ALA A 62 5.75 7.50 0.79
C ALA A 62 5.95 8.25 2.12
N TRP A 63 4.95 8.18 3.01
CA TRP A 63 5.02 8.79 4.33
C TRP A 63 4.60 7.80 5.42
N SER A 64 5.50 7.49 6.35
CA SER A 64 5.23 6.54 7.44
C SER A 64 4.05 6.96 8.30
N GLY A 65 3.12 6.01 8.52
CA GLY A 65 1.88 6.24 9.29
C GLY A 65 0.79 7.02 8.55
N SER A 66 1.03 7.47 7.31
CA SER A 66 0.05 8.22 6.53
C SER A 66 -1.18 7.38 6.22
N MET A 67 -2.34 8.03 6.35
CA MET A 67 -3.62 7.54 5.88
C MET A 67 -3.96 8.13 4.52
N VAL A 68 -4.88 7.51 3.81
CA VAL A 68 -5.51 8.12 2.63
C VAL A 68 -6.41 9.27 3.06
N ASP A 69 -7.26 9.03 4.07
CA ASP A 69 -8.12 10.07 4.63
C ASP A 69 -7.41 10.96 5.66
N GLY A 70 -7.90 12.20 5.80
CA GLY A 70 -7.38 13.21 6.71
C GLY A 70 -7.71 14.64 6.26
N ALA A 71 -7.58 15.60 7.17
CA ALA A 71 -7.91 17.01 6.93
C ALA A 71 -6.85 17.78 6.13
N GLY A 72 -5.72 17.16 5.77
CA GLY A 72 -4.61 17.78 5.06
C GLY A 72 -3.35 16.94 5.14
N PHE A 73 -2.21 17.52 4.73
CA PHE A 73 -0.91 16.87 4.78
C PHE A 73 -0.59 16.31 6.19
N PRO A 74 -0.14 15.05 6.32
CA PRO A 74 0.39 14.18 5.28
C PRO A 74 -0.61 13.16 4.71
N ALA A 75 -1.92 13.35 4.82
CA ALA A 75 -2.90 12.42 4.25
C ALA A 75 -2.76 12.34 2.72
N ALA A 76 -2.79 11.13 2.16
CA ALA A 76 -2.51 10.89 0.74
C ALA A 76 -3.48 11.61 -0.21
N LYS A 77 -4.71 11.87 0.25
CA LYS A 77 -5.67 12.67 -0.53
C LYS A 77 -5.30 14.16 -0.61
N SER A 78 -4.25 14.64 0.05
CA SER A 78 -3.84 16.04 -0.01
C SER A 78 -3.15 16.37 -1.35
N PRO A 79 -3.32 17.58 -1.90
CA PRO A 79 -2.63 17.98 -3.13
C PRO A 79 -1.11 17.94 -3.03
N GLU A 80 -0.55 18.19 -1.84
CA GLU A 80 0.90 18.17 -1.60
C GLU A 80 1.49 16.78 -1.79
N ARG A 81 0.77 15.72 -1.39
CA ARG A 81 1.16 14.32 -1.62
C ARG A 81 1.18 14.00 -3.11
N ALA A 82 0.14 14.37 -3.85
CA ALA A 82 0.13 14.21 -5.30
C ALA A 82 1.30 14.94 -5.99
N ALA A 83 1.60 16.19 -5.59
CA ALA A 83 2.70 16.96 -6.16
C ALA A 83 4.08 16.29 -5.98
N ALA A 84 4.27 15.51 -4.91
CA ALA A 84 5.50 14.77 -4.64
C ALA A 84 5.72 13.56 -5.56
N LEU A 85 4.76 13.21 -6.43
CA LEU A 85 4.93 12.19 -7.47
C LEU A 85 5.71 12.68 -8.68
N LEU A 86 5.97 13.99 -8.79
CA LEU A 86 6.76 14.58 -9.86
C LEU A 86 8.25 14.52 -9.52
N GLY A 87 9.07 14.15 -10.50
CA GLY A 87 10.53 14.18 -10.38
C GLY A 87 11.10 15.60 -10.49
N GLU A 88 12.43 15.68 -10.50
CA GLU A 88 13.16 16.95 -10.62
C GLU A 88 12.69 17.77 -11.83
N GLY A 89 12.53 19.07 -11.64
CA GLY A 89 12.07 19.98 -12.71
C GLY A 89 10.61 19.75 -13.15
N GLY A 90 9.82 18.97 -12.41
CA GLY A 90 8.43 18.68 -12.74
C GLY A 90 8.27 17.52 -13.73
N GLN A 91 9.27 16.64 -13.83
CA GLN A 91 9.16 15.43 -14.66
C GLN A 91 7.95 14.59 -14.23
N THR A 92 7.08 14.24 -15.16
CA THR A 92 5.90 13.39 -14.91
C THR A 92 6.26 11.91 -15.01
N PRO A 93 5.67 11.03 -14.17
CA PRO A 93 5.82 9.59 -14.31
C PRO A 93 5.03 9.05 -15.50
N ASP A 94 5.48 7.91 -16.04
CA ASP A 94 4.69 7.10 -16.98
C ASP A 94 3.67 6.23 -16.21
N VAL A 95 4.06 5.78 -15.01
CA VAL A 95 3.24 4.91 -14.16
C VAL A 95 3.24 5.42 -12.72
N VAL A 96 2.08 5.46 -12.07
CA VAL A 96 1.98 5.62 -10.62
C VAL A 96 1.44 4.34 -9.99
N ILE A 97 2.12 3.85 -8.97
CA ILE A 97 1.66 2.70 -8.18
C ILE A 97 1.21 3.20 -6.81
N THR A 98 -0.05 2.98 -6.46
CA THR A 98 -0.61 3.35 -5.16
C THR A 98 -0.68 2.10 -4.27
N PHE A 99 0.06 2.10 -3.17
CA PHE A 99 -0.05 1.07 -2.12
C PHE A 99 -0.12 1.75 -0.76
N ILE A 100 -1.35 2.03 -0.34
CA ILE A 100 -1.68 2.77 0.86
C ILE A 100 -3.11 2.43 1.30
N GLY A 101 -3.36 2.47 2.61
CA GLY A 101 -4.67 2.25 3.20
C GLY A 101 -4.66 1.35 4.44
N ILE A 102 -3.52 0.69 4.72
CA ILE A 102 -3.41 -0.15 5.92
C ILE A 102 -3.53 0.68 7.22
N ASN A 103 -3.15 1.97 7.17
CA ASN A 103 -3.33 2.88 8.30
C ASN A 103 -4.80 3.31 8.44
N ASP A 104 -5.56 3.46 7.36
CA ASP A 104 -7.00 3.74 7.43
C ASP A 104 -7.76 2.55 8.01
N TYR A 105 -7.37 1.34 7.62
CA TYR A 105 -7.80 0.09 8.25
C TYR A 105 -7.40 0.05 9.74
N GLY A 106 -6.14 0.40 10.01
CA GLY A 106 -5.51 0.39 11.33
C GLY A 106 -6.14 1.35 12.33
N TRP A 107 -6.51 2.55 11.89
CA TRP A 107 -7.12 3.58 12.72
C TRP A 107 -8.64 3.53 12.72
N GLY A 108 -9.26 3.07 11.64
CA GLY A 108 -10.70 3.13 11.45
C GLY A 108 -11.23 4.52 11.13
N GLY A 109 -10.37 5.48 10.78
CA GLY A 109 -10.76 6.83 10.33
C GLY A 109 -9.87 7.96 10.88
N ALA A 110 -9.90 9.11 10.20
CA ALA A 110 -9.03 10.25 10.52
C ALA A 110 -9.25 10.81 11.93
N ALA A 111 -10.49 10.78 12.44
CA ALA A 111 -10.78 11.20 13.81
C ALA A 111 -10.07 10.32 14.85
N ALA A 112 -10.02 9.00 14.62
CA ALA A 112 -9.33 8.07 15.50
C ALA A 112 -7.81 8.24 15.41
N GLN A 113 -7.27 8.50 14.22
CA GLN A 113 -5.85 8.83 14.04
C GLN A 113 -5.44 10.09 14.82
N ALA A 114 -6.27 11.14 14.74
CA ALA A 114 -6.03 12.38 15.47
C ALA A 114 -6.14 12.15 16.99
N ALA A 115 -7.19 11.46 17.45
CA ALA A 115 -7.38 11.17 18.87
C ALA A 115 -6.29 10.25 19.43
N GLY A 116 -5.71 9.37 18.63
CA GLY A 116 -4.56 8.57 19.04
C GLY A 116 -3.22 9.30 19.01
N HIS A 117 -3.22 10.60 18.69
CA HIS A 117 -2.01 11.44 18.64
C HIS A 117 -0.94 10.85 17.70
N SER A 118 -1.38 10.30 16.56
CA SER A 118 -0.49 9.76 15.55
C SER A 118 0.56 10.79 15.13
N HIS A 119 1.81 10.36 14.97
CA HIS A 119 2.86 11.19 14.37
C HIS A 119 2.54 11.61 12.92
N ALA A 120 1.64 10.89 12.25
CA ALA A 120 1.15 11.19 10.91
C ALA A 120 -0.20 11.93 10.91
N MET A 121 -0.66 12.44 12.06
CA MET A 121 -1.84 13.30 12.13
C MET A 121 -1.65 14.51 11.20
N PRO A 122 -2.70 14.93 10.46
CA PRO A 122 -2.63 16.12 9.63
C PRO A 122 -2.10 17.35 10.39
N LYS A 123 -1.08 18.01 9.83
CA LYS A 123 -0.37 19.14 10.47
C LYS A 123 -1.25 20.37 10.69
N CYS A 124 -2.39 20.44 10.01
CA CYS A 124 -3.38 21.51 10.18
C CYS A 124 -4.23 21.35 11.45
N ILE A 125 -4.17 20.21 12.13
CA ILE A 125 -4.90 19.94 13.36
C ILE A 125 -4.06 20.39 14.56
N ASP A 126 -4.64 21.22 15.43
CA ASP A 126 -4.05 21.57 16.72
C ASP A 126 -4.16 20.39 17.70
N LEU A 127 -3.03 19.76 18.03
CA LEU A 127 -2.97 18.63 18.95
C LEU A 127 -3.57 18.95 20.32
N ALA A 128 -3.42 20.18 20.81
CA ALA A 128 -3.96 20.60 22.11
C ALA A 128 -5.49 20.63 22.13
N SER A 129 -6.12 20.69 20.95
CA SER A 129 -7.58 20.67 20.79
C SER A 129 -8.17 19.27 20.73
N VAL A 130 -7.34 18.22 20.62
CA VAL A 130 -7.78 16.84 20.42
C VAL A 130 -7.45 16.00 21.67
N PRO A 131 -8.45 15.58 22.46
CA PRO A 131 -8.23 14.70 23.60
C PRO A 131 -7.62 13.36 23.15
N GLU A 132 -6.57 12.91 23.84
CA GLU A 132 -5.93 11.63 23.55
C GLU A 132 -6.87 10.47 23.91
N GLN A 133 -7.06 9.53 22.99
CA GLN A 133 -7.88 8.34 23.17
C GLN A 133 -7.28 7.13 22.46
N VAL A 134 -7.40 5.97 23.10
CA VAL A 134 -7.16 4.70 22.42
C VAL A 134 -8.27 4.49 21.40
N ALA A 135 -7.90 4.34 20.14
CA ALA A 135 -8.88 4.12 19.09
C ALA A 135 -9.75 2.87 19.38
N GLY A 136 -11.05 3.00 19.18
CA GLY A 136 -12.07 1.97 19.44
C GLY A 136 -12.53 1.24 18.18
N ALA A 137 -13.79 0.83 18.15
CA ALA A 137 -14.41 0.31 16.93
C ALA A 137 -14.48 1.40 15.86
N ALA A 138 -14.29 1.01 14.59
CA ALA A 138 -14.45 1.91 13.47
C ALA A 138 -15.94 2.23 13.26
N PRO A 139 -16.28 3.44 12.78
CA PRO A 139 -17.62 3.73 12.27
C PRO A 139 -18.06 2.70 11.21
N ALA A 140 -19.36 2.44 11.12
CA ALA A 140 -19.90 1.46 10.16
C ALA A 140 -19.61 1.84 8.70
N ASP A 141 -19.43 3.13 8.43
CA ASP A 141 -19.12 3.73 7.13
C ASP A 141 -17.62 4.00 6.93
N ALA A 142 -16.72 3.47 7.79
CA ALA A 142 -15.28 3.75 7.69
C ALA A 142 -14.67 3.38 6.33
N ALA A 143 -15.05 2.24 5.76
CA ALA A 143 -14.59 1.83 4.42
C ALA A 143 -15.14 2.73 3.31
N GLU A 144 -16.35 3.27 3.47
CA GLU A 144 -16.95 4.23 2.53
C GLU A 144 -16.22 5.58 2.59
N GLN A 145 -15.95 6.10 3.79
CA GLN A 145 -15.17 7.33 3.99
C GLN A 145 -13.76 7.18 3.38
N PHE A 146 -13.12 6.05 3.62
CA PHE A 146 -11.86 5.68 2.99
C PHE A 146 -11.96 5.66 1.45
N GLY A 147 -12.97 5.02 0.88
CA GLY A 147 -13.19 5.00 -0.58
C GLY A 147 -13.36 6.40 -1.18
N ASN A 148 -14.12 7.27 -0.51
CA ASN A 148 -14.28 8.67 -0.92
C ASN A 148 -12.94 9.43 -0.90
N ALA A 149 -12.13 9.24 0.16
CA ALA A 149 -10.79 9.81 0.25
C ALA A 149 -9.85 9.27 -0.84
N TYR A 150 -9.92 7.96 -1.13
CA TYR A 150 -9.13 7.30 -2.17
C TYR A 150 -9.44 7.88 -3.55
N ARG A 151 -10.71 8.15 -3.86
CA ARG A 151 -11.08 8.84 -5.12
C ARG A 151 -10.50 10.25 -5.20
N THR A 152 -10.54 11.02 -4.10
CA THR A 152 -9.91 12.35 -4.05
C THR A 152 -8.39 12.24 -4.29
N MET A 153 -7.73 11.26 -3.69
CA MET A 153 -6.31 10.98 -3.96
C MET A 153 -6.08 10.71 -5.45
N LEU A 154 -6.83 9.79 -6.07
CA LEU A 154 -6.68 9.47 -7.50
C LEU A 154 -6.90 10.68 -8.43
N ARG A 155 -7.84 11.56 -8.10
CA ARG A 155 -8.07 12.82 -8.84
C ARG A 155 -6.92 13.81 -8.72
N ASN A 156 -6.33 13.92 -7.54
CA ASN A 156 -5.16 14.77 -7.33
C ASN A 156 -3.96 14.22 -8.09
N ILE A 157 -3.75 12.90 -8.13
CA ILE A 157 -2.73 12.27 -8.98
C ILE A 157 -2.98 12.61 -10.46
N ARG A 158 -4.21 12.47 -10.95
CA ARG A 158 -4.61 12.85 -12.33
C ARG A 158 -4.36 14.33 -12.65
N THR A 159 -4.47 15.21 -11.66
CA THR A 159 -4.23 16.65 -11.84
C THR A 159 -2.76 16.94 -12.15
N VAL A 160 -1.84 16.23 -11.50
CA VAL A 160 -0.39 16.47 -11.63
C VAL A 160 0.27 15.59 -12.69
N ALA A 161 -0.27 14.39 -12.93
CA ALA A 161 0.23 13.40 -13.87
C ALA A 161 -0.94 12.83 -14.71
N PRO A 162 -1.49 13.64 -15.65
CA PRO A 162 -2.69 13.28 -16.40
C PRO A 162 -2.51 12.09 -17.33
N ASP A 163 -1.29 11.92 -17.86
CA ASP A 163 -0.97 10.86 -18.84
C ASP A 163 -0.44 9.57 -18.18
N ALA A 164 -0.21 9.59 -16.85
CA ALA A 164 0.33 8.45 -16.14
C ALA A 164 -0.71 7.33 -16.00
N LEU A 165 -0.31 6.09 -16.29
CA LEU A 165 -1.11 4.91 -15.97
C LEU A 165 -1.05 4.63 -14.48
N VAL A 166 -2.19 4.37 -13.84
CA VAL A 166 -2.23 4.19 -12.39
C VAL A 166 -2.78 2.85 -11.96
N TYR A 167 -2.00 2.19 -11.12
CA TYR A 167 -2.34 0.91 -10.50
C TYR A 167 -2.63 1.11 -9.03
N CYS A 168 -3.83 0.70 -8.64
CA CYS A 168 -4.25 0.65 -7.25
C CYS A 168 -3.99 -0.75 -6.71
N VAL A 169 -2.97 -0.89 -5.85
CA VAL A 169 -2.62 -2.17 -5.24
C VAL A 169 -3.54 -2.42 -4.04
N THR A 170 -4.21 -3.57 -4.01
CA THR A 170 -5.05 -3.96 -2.87
C THR A 170 -4.19 -4.29 -1.63
N LEU A 171 -4.75 -4.07 -0.45
CA LEU A 171 -4.15 -4.46 0.83
C LEU A 171 -4.14 -5.99 1.01
N LEU A 172 -3.08 -6.50 1.61
CA LEU A 172 -2.90 -7.91 1.93
C LEU A 172 -2.19 -8.08 3.29
N PRO A 173 -2.32 -9.25 3.93
CA PRO A 173 -1.70 -9.50 5.22
C PRO A 173 -0.16 -9.54 5.19
N GLY A 174 0.46 -9.05 6.27
CA GLY A 174 1.83 -9.37 6.61
C GLY A 174 1.89 -10.48 7.67
N ARG A 175 2.96 -11.27 7.65
CA ARG A 175 3.24 -12.34 8.63
C ARG A 175 4.62 -12.16 9.24
N THR A 176 4.73 -12.20 10.56
CA THR A 176 6.01 -12.02 11.25
C THR A 176 7.00 -13.11 10.84
N ARG A 177 8.25 -12.72 10.58
CA ARG A 177 9.35 -13.63 10.25
C ARG A 177 9.45 -14.76 11.28
N GLY A 178 9.50 -16.00 10.77
CA GLY A 178 9.58 -17.21 11.60
C GLY A 178 8.24 -17.74 12.11
N VAL A 179 7.12 -17.05 11.85
CA VAL A 179 5.77 -17.55 12.15
C VAL A 179 5.27 -18.40 10.98
N ASP A 180 4.84 -19.63 11.26
CA ASP A 180 4.42 -20.63 10.27
C ASP A 180 2.89 -20.69 10.06
N HIS A 181 2.12 -19.96 10.86
CA HIS A 181 0.66 -19.91 10.80
C HIS A 181 0.15 -18.49 10.47
N PRO A 182 -1.06 -18.37 9.90
CA PRO A 182 -1.70 -17.07 9.70
C PRO A 182 -1.96 -16.36 11.02
N GLU A 183 -1.57 -15.10 11.11
CA GLU A 183 -1.71 -14.30 12.32
C GLU A 183 -2.32 -12.93 12.05
N PHE A 184 -2.95 -12.69 10.90
CA PHE A 184 -3.50 -11.37 10.61
C PHE A 184 -4.85 -11.13 11.29
N ALA A 185 -5.02 -9.95 11.88
CA ALA A 185 -6.29 -9.50 12.41
C ALA A 185 -7.16 -8.95 11.26
N TYR A 186 -8.11 -9.73 10.74
CA TYR A 186 -8.95 -9.37 9.57
C TYR A 186 -10.10 -8.39 9.87
N ARG A 187 -10.52 -8.25 11.13
CA ARG A 187 -11.58 -7.31 11.59
C ARG A 187 -11.08 -6.46 12.75
N LEU A 188 -9.89 -5.86 12.61
CA LEU A 188 -9.18 -5.17 13.69
C LEU A 188 -10.10 -4.24 14.49
N ARG A 189 -10.86 -3.40 13.79
CA ARG A 189 -11.81 -2.45 14.38
C ARG A 189 -13.28 -2.77 14.07
N GLY A 190 -13.56 -4.02 13.70
CA GLY A 190 -14.91 -4.48 13.37
C GLY A 190 -15.28 -4.41 11.88
N VAL A 191 -14.51 -3.70 11.06
CA VAL A 191 -14.66 -3.69 9.61
C VAL A 191 -13.64 -4.65 9.00
N HIS A 192 -14.08 -5.48 8.04
CA HIS A 192 -13.21 -6.46 7.41
C HIS A 192 -12.21 -5.81 6.44
N LEU A 193 -10.98 -6.32 6.35
CA LEU A 193 -9.97 -5.83 5.40
C LEU A 193 -10.51 -5.77 3.96
N ASP A 194 -11.29 -6.78 3.56
CA ASP A 194 -11.83 -6.84 2.20
C ASP A 194 -12.87 -5.75 1.89
N GLU A 195 -13.45 -5.08 2.89
CA GLU A 195 -14.28 -3.88 2.66
C GLU A 195 -13.44 -2.70 2.19
N TYR A 196 -12.22 -2.56 2.72
CA TYR A 196 -11.26 -1.55 2.24
C TYR A 196 -10.75 -1.91 0.84
N ASN A 197 -10.47 -3.19 0.56
CA ASN A 197 -10.10 -3.62 -0.78
C ASN A 197 -11.23 -3.44 -1.79
N ARG A 198 -12.49 -3.65 -1.38
CA ARG A 198 -13.66 -3.32 -2.20
C ARG A 198 -13.69 -1.82 -2.53
N ALA A 199 -13.49 -0.96 -1.53
CA ALA A 199 -13.41 0.48 -1.74
C ALA A 199 -12.26 0.91 -2.68
N ILE A 200 -11.09 0.25 -2.62
CA ILE A 200 -9.98 0.47 -3.57
C ILE A 200 -10.42 0.13 -5.00
N ARG A 201 -11.02 -1.05 -5.21
CA ARG A 201 -11.49 -1.49 -6.53
C ARG A 201 -12.55 -0.55 -7.10
N GLU A 202 -13.53 -0.16 -6.28
CA GLU A 202 -14.60 0.76 -6.67
C GLU A 202 -14.05 2.16 -7.00
N ALA A 203 -13.10 2.67 -6.20
CA ALA A 203 -12.46 3.95 -6.46
C ALA A 203 -11.62 3.93 -7.75
N ALA A 204 -10.85 2.87 -7.97
CA ALA A 204 -10.06 2.69 -9.19
C ALA A 204 -10.96 2.68 -10.44
N ALA A 205 -12.03 1.87 -10.42
CA ALA A 205 -12.99 1.81 -11.51
C ALA A 205 -13.67 3.17 -11.78
N ALA A 206 -14.08 3.88 -10.72
CA ALA A 206 -14.75 5.18 -10.83
C ALA A 206 -13.86 6.29 -11.42
N GLU A 207 -12.54 6.19 -11.24
CA GLU A 207 -11.57 7.18 -11.73
C GLU A 207 -10.70 6.63 -12.88
N GLY A 208 -11.10 5.53 -13.52
CA GLY A 208 -10.45 4.96 -14.71
C GLY A 208 -9.03 4.44 -14.47
N CYS A 209 -8.70 4.02 -13.25
CA CYS A 209 -7.42 3.44 -12.87
C CYS A 209 -7.46 1.90 -12.92
N ARG A 210 -6.31 1.25 -13.06
CA ARG A 210 -6.16 -0.21 -13.00
C ARG A 210 -6.08 -0.69 -11.55
N VAL A 211 -6.46 -1.94 -11.31
CA VAL A 211 -6.30 -2.59 -10.00
C VAL A 211 -5.21 -3.66 -10.11
N ALA A 212 -4.20 -3.58 -9.25
CA ALA A 212 -3.27 -4.68 -9.03
C ALA A 212 -3.75 -5.48 -7.81
N ASP A 213 -4.63 -6.47 -8.05
CA ASP A 213 -5.31 -7.23 -7.00
C ASP A 213 -4.43 -8.34 -6.39
N VAL A 214 -3.42 -7.92 -5.63
CA VAL A 214 -2.53 -8.85 -4.91
C VAL A 214 -3.26 -9.66 -3.82
N ARG A 215 -4.39 -9.14 -3.30
CA ARG A 215 -5.21 -9.82 -2.29
C ARG A 215 -5.83 -11.10 -2.85
N ALA A 216 -6.16 -11.12 -4.13
CA ALA A 216 -6.76 -12.26 -4.81
C ALA A 216 -5.84 -13.50 -4.87
N PHE A 217 -4.52 -13.32 -4.75
CA PHE A 217 -3.59 -14.44 -4.71
C PHE A 217 -3.66 -15.26 -3.42
N GLY A 218 -4.19 -14.68 -2.32
CA GLY A 218 -4.35 -15.41 -1.06
C GLY A 218 -3.01 -15.76 -0.40
N HIS A 219 -2.02 -14.89 -0.50
CA HIS A 219 -0.72 -15.02 0.15
C HIS A 219 -0.42 -13.82 1.06
N ASP A 220 0.30 -14.08 2.15
CA ASP A 220 0.90 -13.05 2.99
C ASP A 220 2.31 -12.72 2.47
N TYR A 221 2.93 -11.65 2.97
CA TYR A 221 4.37 -11.45 2.87
C TYR A 221 5.05 -11.56 4.24
N GLU A 222 6.32 -11.96 4.25
CA GLU A 222 7.14 -11.94 5.46
C GLU A 222 7.39 -10.50 5.92
N SER A 223 7.21 -10.24 7.21
CA SER A 223 7.31 -8.93 7.81
C SER A 223 8.08 -8.99 9.12
N LEU A 224 8.58 -7.84 9.57
CA LEU A 224 9.20 -7.68 10.88
C LEU A 224 8.21 -7.93 11.99
N GLU A 225 6.98 -7.43 11.83
CA GLU A 225 6.05 -7.35 12.93
C GLU A 225 4.57 -7.49 12.51
N GLY A 226 4.28 -8.04 11.35
CA GLY A 226 2.93 -8.23 10.82
C GLY A 226 2.48 -7.14 9.84
N THR A 227 3.25 -6.06 9.69
CA THR A 227 2.95 -4.99 8.72
C THR A 227 4.15 -4.64 7.83
N HIS A 228 5.34 -4.45 8.39
CA HIS A 228 6.47 -3.94 7.59
C HIS A 228 7.32 -5.07 7.00
N PRO A 229 7.44 -5.22 5.66
CA PRO A 229 8.20 -6.28 5.03
C PRO A 229 9.67 -6.42 5.47
N THR A 230 10.17 -7.66 5.55
CA THR A 230 11.62 -7.92 5.53
C THR A 230 12.14 -7.84 4.09
N ASN A 231 13.44 -8.03 3.86
CA ASN A 231 13.98 -8.18 2.50
C ASN A 231 13.30 -9.31 1.71
N LEU A 232 13.01 -10.44 2.37
CA LEU A 232 12.24 -11.52 1.75
C LEU A 232 10.80 -11.05 1.47
N GLY A 233 10.18 -10.38 2.44
CA GLY A 233 8.87 -9.76 2.28
C GLY A 233 8.77 -8.80 1.09
N MET A 234 9.76 -7.94 0.89
CA MET A 234 9.81 -7.00 -0.23
C MET A 234 9.79 -7.74 -1.57
N ARG A 235 10.52 -8.85 -1.69
CA ARG A 235 10.53 -9.69 -2.89
C ARG A 235 9.24 -10.46 -3.09
N GLN A 236 8.66 -11.01 -2.02
CA GLN A 236 7.36 -11.69 -2.06
C GLN A 236 6.25 -10.72 -2.51
N PHE A 237 6.21 -9.54 -1.91
CA PHE A 237 5.24 -8.51 -2.24
C PHE A 237 5.44 -7.95 -3.66
N ALA A 238 6.67 -7.59 -4.03
CA ALA A 238 6.97 -7.15 -5.40
C ALA A 238 6.58 -8.19 -6.45
N SER A 239 6.85 -9.47 -6.17
CA SER A 239 6.46 -10.57 -7.05
C SER A 239 4.95 -10.65 -7.27
N MET A 240 4.15 -10.45 -6.22
CA MET A 240 2.70 -10.37 -6.33
C MET A 240 2.28 -9.13 -7.12
N VAL A 241 2.85 -7.95 -6.83
CA VAL A 241 2.52 -6.70 -7.54
C VAL A 241 2.80 -6.81 -9.04
N VAL A 242 3.98 -7.30 -9.44
CA VAL A 242 4.32 -7.49 -10.86
C VAL A 242 3.31 -8.41 -11.53
N ARG A 243 2.99 -9.55 -10.90
CA ARG A 243 2.03 -10.50 -11.47
C ARG A 243 0.62 -9.90 -11.58
N ALA A 244 0.18 -9.16 -10.57
CA ALA A 244 -1.12 -8.49 -10.58
C ALA A 244 -1.21 -7.40 -11.66
N MET A 245 -0.14 -6.62 -11.85
CA MET A 245 -0.08 -5.62 -12.93
C MET A 245 -0.14 -6.28 -14.32
N GLN A 246 0.61 -7.37 -14.53
CA GLN A 246 0.55 -8.13 -15.79
C GLN A 246 -0.86 -8.67 -16.10
N LEU A 247 -1.58 -9.14 -15.08
CA LEU A 247 -2.96 -9.61 -15.24
C LEU A 247 -3.90 -8.45 -15.57
N ALA A 248 -3.78 -7.31 -14.87
CA ALA A 248 -4.57 -6.12 -15.14
C ALA A 248 -4.31 -5.55 -16.55
N ASP A 249 -3.08 -5.68 -17.06
CA ASP A 249 -2.72 -5.28 -18.41
C ASP A 249 -3.34 -6.19 -19.44
N ALA A 250 -3.26 -7.51 -19.23
CA ALA A 250 -3.88 -8.49 -20.11
C ALA A 250 -5.41 -8.32 -20.16
N GLU A 251 -6.06 -8.06 -19.02
CA GLU A 251 -7.49 -7.77 -18.94
C GLU A 251 -7.84 -6.49 -19.73
N ALA A 252 -7.08 -5.40 -19.55
CA ALA A 252 -7.30 -4.16 -20.28
C ALA A 252 -7.06 -4.30 -21.80
N GLU A 253 -6.06 -5.08 -22.19
CA GLU A 253 -5.78 -5.41 -23.59
C GLU A 253 -6.89 -6.27 -24.19
N GLU A 254 -7.43 -7.25 -23.44
CA GLU A 254 -8.56 -8.07 -23.84
C GLU A 254 -9.84 -7.25 -24.03
N GLU A 255 -10.14 -6.33 -23.10
CA GLU A 255 -11.27 -5.41 -23.22
C GLU A 255 -11.13 -4.51 -24.46
N ALA A 256 -9.94 -3.94 -24.70
CA ALA A 256 -9.67 -3.12 -25.87
C ALA A 256 -9.73 -3.92 -27.18
N ALA A 257 -9.20 -5.14 -27.19
CA ALA A 257 -9.23 -6.06 -28.33
C ALA A 257 -10.65 -6.51 -28.66
N ASN A 258 -11.47 -6.82 -27.66
CA ASN A 258 -12.88 -7.15 -27.81
C ASN A 258 -13.69 -5.95 -28.34
N ALA A 259 -13.31 -4.72 -27.97
CA ALA A 259 -13.89 -3.50 -28.54
C ALA A 259 -13.42 -3.22 -29.99
N ALA A 260 -12.21 -3.64 -30.37
CA ALA A 260 -11.57 -3.32 -31.65
C ALA A 260 -11.51 -4.47 -32.68
N GLY A 261 -11.92 -5.70 -32.31
CA GLY A 261 -11.92 -6.88 -33.18
C GLY A 261 -10.53 -7.41 -33.58
N ALA A 262 -9.49 -7.23 -32.75
CA ALA A 262 -8.10 -7.60 -33.06
C ALA A 262 -7.52 -8.64 -32.07
N THR A 263 -6.48 -9.39 -32.47
CA THR A 263 -5.76 -10.36 -31.62
C THR A 263 -4.48 -9.77 -31.00
N ILE A 264 -4.23 -10.13 -29.74
CA ILE A 264 -3.24 -9.53 -28.82
C ILE A 264 -1.87 -10.20 -28.92
N GLY A 265 -0.79 -9.41 -28.82
CA GLY A 265 0.59 -9.88 -28.67
C GLY A 265 1.11 -9.64 -27.27
N THR A 266 1.73 -10.65 -26.65
CA THR A 266 2.25 -10.64 -25.29
C THR A 266 3.45 -9.70 -25.12
N GLN A 267 3.42 -8.86 -24.07
CA GLN A 267 4.58 -8.11 -23.57
C GLN A 267 5.70 -9.07 -23.12
N PRO A 268 6.98 -8.78 -23.42
CA PRO A 268 8.10 -9.61 -22.98
C PRO A 268 8.34 -9.45 -21.46
N GLU A 269 8.50 -10.58 -20.77
CA GLU A 269 8.92 -10.62 -19.36
C GLU A 269 10.33 -10.02 -19.22
N ALA A 270 10.46 -8.83 -18.64
CA ALA A 270 11.76 -8.38 -18.15
C ALA A 270 12.09 -9.20 -16.88
N ALA A 271 13.07 -10.09 -17.00
CA ALA A 271 13.44 -10.99 -15.92
C ALA A 271 14.19 -10.25 -14.80
N ASN A 272 13.54 -10.05 -13.65
CA ASN A 272 14.22 -9.73 -12.39
C ASN A 272 14.54 -11.05 -11.66
N PRO A 273 15.79 -11.54 -11.65
CA PRO A 273 16.14 -12.85 -11.10
C PRO A 273 15.93 -12.96 -9.59
N ALA A 274 15.70 -11.84 -8.89
CA ALA A 274 15.35 -11.83 -7.48
C ALA A 274 13.89 -12.22 -7.22
N LEU A 275 13.04 -12.26 -8.25
CA LEU A 275 11.62 -12.54 -8.15
C LEU A 275 11.27 -13.89 -8.76
N ASN A 276 10.39 -14.64 -8.10
CA ASN A 276 9.72 -15.81 -8.66
C ASN A 276 8.22 -15.52 -8.67
N LEU A 277 7.68 -15.19 -9.84
CA LEU A 277 6.27 -14.80 -10.04
C LEU A 277 5.28 -15.96 -9.89
N GLU A 278 5.74 -17.21 -10.04
CA GLU A 278 4.87 -18.39 -9.92
C GLU A 278 4.61 -18.77 -8.47
N THR A 279 5.65 -18.72 -7.64
CA THR A 279 5.58 -19.10 -6.22
C THR A 279 5.60 -17.90 -5.29
N PHE A 280 5.58 -16.69 -5.83
CA PHE A 280 5.73 -15.42 -5.11
C PHE A 280 6.90 -15.43 -4.13
N CYS A 281 8.07 -15.91 -4.56
CA CYS A 281 9.24 -16.05 -3.68
C CYS A 281 8.97 -16.87 -2.40
N GLY A 282 8.08 -17.86 -2.46
CA GLY A 282 7.71 -18.72 -1.33
C GLY A 282 6.78 -18.03 -0.33
N ALA A 283 6.01 -17.03 -0.76
CA ALA A 283 5.03 -16.35 0.08
C ALA A 283 4.06 -17.38 0.71
N PRO A 284 3.85 -17.36 2.04
CA PRO A 284 2.98 -18.33 2.67
C PRO A 284 1.52 -18.03 2.36
N ALA A 285 0.68 -19.06 2.30
CA ALA A 285 -0.75 -18.89 2.06
C ALA A 285 -1.43 -18.16 3.22
N SER A 286 -2.24 -17.15 2.90
CA SER A 286 -3.15 -16.50 3.84
C SER A 286 -4.24 -17.47 4.30
N ALA A 287 -4.66 -17.36 5.56
CA ALA A 287 -5.93 -17.92 5.97
C ALA A 287 -6.59 -17.05 7.04
N GLU A 288 -7.91 -16.95 6.97
CA GLU A 288 -8.74 -16.35 8.01
C GLU A 288 -9.21 -17.44 8.97
N THR A 289 -8.56 -17.56 10.12
CA THR A 289 -8.84 -18.62 11.11
C THR A 289 -9.87 -18.19 12.16
N CYS A 290 -10.29 -16.92 12.16
CA CYS A 290 -11.14 -16.32 13.17
C CYS A 290 -12.34 -15.60 12.56
N ASN A 291 -13.54 -15.91 13.03
CA ASN A 291 -14.80 -15.27 12.64
C ASN A 291 -15.33 -14.28 13.68
N ALA A 292 -14.51 -13.89 14.67
CA ALA A 292 -14.92 -12.89 15.64
C ALA A 292 -15.28 -11.58 14.93
N PRO A 293 -16.35 -10.89 15.35
CA PRO A 293 -16.85 -9.71 14.64
C PRO A 293 -15.91 -8.50 14.78
N THR A 294 -15.02 -8.49 15.78
CA THR A 294 -14.05 -7.42 16.02
C THR A 294 -12.87 -7.94 16.82
N CYS A 295 -11.69 -7.32 16.65
CA CYS A 295 -10.51 -7.57 17.49
C CYS A 295 -10.42 -6.62 18.70
N ILE A 296 -11.31 -5.62 18.81
CA ILE A 296 -11.33 -4.70 19.95
C ILE A 296 -11.64 -5.47 21.24
N GLY A 297 -10.74 -5.37 22.22
CA GLY A 297 -10.84 -6.08 23.50
C GLY A 297 -10.59 -7.59 23.41
N CYS A 298 -10.13 -8.09 22.26
CA CYS A 298 -9.81 -9.51 22.09
C CYS A 298 -8.50 -9.85 22.82
N PRO A 299 -8.45 -10.91 23.66
CA PRO A 299 -7.23 -11.31 24.37
C PRO A 299 -6.12 -11.86 23.45
N HIS A 300 -6.46 -12.22 22.21
CA HIS A 300 -5.50 -12.72 21.21
C HIS A 300 -4.95 -11.59 20.31
N ALA A 301 -5.53 -10.39 20.34
CA ALA A 301 -5.02 -9.27 19.57
C ALA A 301 -3.73 -8.76 20.23
N ALA A 302 -2.64 -8.67 19.47
CA ALA A 302 -1.31 -8.38 20.01
C ALA A 302 -0.66 -7.15 19.41
N ASN A 303 -0.02 -6.35 20.27
CA ASN A 303 0.72 -5.16 19.86
C ASN A 303 2.13 -5.49 19.36
N THR A 304 2.52 -4.81 18.29
CA THR A 304 3.80 -4.94 17.60
C THR A 304 4.69 -3.70 17.69
N GLY A 305 4.35 -2.74 18.55
CA GLY A 305 5.08 -1.48 18.74
C GLY A 305 4.42 -0.26 18.10
N ASN A 306 3.27 -0.43 17.43
CA ASN A 306 2.45 0.65 16.88
C ASN A 306 1.08 0.72 17.59
N GLN A 307 0.39 1.86 17.55
CA GLN A 307 -0.86 2.06 18.29
C GLN A 307 -2.07 1.26 17.71
N TRP A 308 -1.88 0.56 16.59
CA TRP A 308 -2.90 -0.31 15.99
C TRP A 308 -2.29 -1.66 15.54
N LEU A 309 -3.03 -2.74 15.79
CA LEU A 309 -2.51 -4.10 15.88
C LEU A 309 -2.91 -4.93 14.65
N CYS A 310 -1.97 -5.35 13.80
CA CYS A 310 -2.31 -6.24 12.68
C CYS A 310 -2.23 -7.75 13.04
N ARG A 311 -1.92 -8.11 14.30
CA ARG A 311 -1.67 -9.50 14.71
C ARG A 311 -2.75 -10.14 15.59
N CYS A 312 -2.96 -11.44 15.39
CA CYS A 312 -3.84 -12.35 16.10
C CYS A 312 -3.03 -13.59 16.53
N LEU A 313 -2.83 -13.77 17.83
CA LEU A 313 -2.05 -14.87 18.42
C LEU A 313 -2.89 -16.13 18.70
N LYS A 314 -3.91 -16.39 17.87
CA LYS A 314 -4.82 -17.52 18.04
C LYS A 314 -4.37 -18.72 17.24
#